data_AF-A0A7J2JQ74-F1
#
_entry.id   AF-A0A7J2JQ74-F1
#
_cell.length_a   1.000
_cell.length_b   1.000
_cell.length_c   1.000
_cell.angle_alpha   90.00
_cell.angle_beta   90.00
_cell.angle_gamma   90.00
#
_symmetry.space_group_name_H-M   'P 1'
#
loop_
_entity.id
_entity.type
_entity.pdbx_description
1 polymer ?
#
loop_
_entity_poly.entity_id
_entity_poly.type
_entity_poly.pdbx_seq_one_letter_code
_entity_poly.pdbx_strand_id
1 'polypeptide(L)' 'MSEGFKPRGLIRTLILLSLYRGKRHGYGIMEDVERITGKKPSAGEVYPFLQRLKKEGYV' A
#
# COMPACT_ATOMS: atom_id res chain seq x y z
N MET A 1 26.80 -8.65 0.63
CA MET A 1 25.66 -8.00 1.32
C MET A 1 24.48 -8.02 0.35
N SER A 2 23.64 -9.05 0.40
CA SER A 2 22.39 -9.04 -0.36
C SER A 2 21.40 -8.14 0.37
N GLU A 3 21.16 -6.93 -0.16
CA GLU A 3 20.00 -6.13 0.24
C GLU A 3 18.74 -6.92 -0.14
N GLY A 4 18.26 -7.75 0.79
CA GLY A 4 17.07 -8.56 0.57
C GLY A 4 15.91 -7.67 0.20
N PHE A 5 15.30 -7.96 -0.96
CA PHE A 5 14.04 -7.39 -1.41
C PHE A 5 13.09 -7.23 -0.21
N LYS A 6 12.86 -5.99 0.24
CA LYS A 6 11.93 -5.70 1.32
C LYS A 6 10.52 -5.61 0.71
N PRO A 7 9.63 -6.62 0.88
CA PRO A 7 8.27 -6.58 0.33
C PRO A 7 7.47 -5.36 0.81
N ARG A 8 7.85 -4.78 1.96
CA ARG A 8 7.28 -3.53 2.47
C ARG A 8 7.44 -2.34 1.53
N GLY A 9 8.55 -2.26 0.78
CA GLY A 9 8.78 -1.21 -0.21
C GLY A 9 7.79 -1.34 -1.36
N LEU A 10 7.65 -2.55 -1.92
CA LEU A 10 6.71 -2.82 -3.00
C LEU A 10 5.26 -2.53 -2.59
N ILE A 11 4.80 -3.03 -1.43
CA ILE A 11 3.42 -2.80 -0.96
C ILE A 11 3.12 -1.30 -0.84
N ARG A 12 4.04 -0.50 -0.28
CA ARG A 12 3.85 0.95 -0.18
C ARG A 12 3.77 1.63 -1.54
N THR A 13 4.63 1.23 -2.49
CA THR A 13 4.56 1.72 -3.87
C THR A 13 3.22 1.39 -4.53
N LEU A 14 2.71 0.18 -4.32
CA LEU A 14 1.40 -0.22 -4.86
C LEU A 14 0.24 0.52 -4.20
N ILE A 15 0.33 0.79 -2.89
CA ILE A 15 -0.65 1.64 -2.19
C ILE A 15 -0.68 3.04 -2.82
N LEU A 16 0.48 3.66 -3.06
CA LEU A 16 0.58 4.97 -3.70
C LEU A 16 0.04 4.95 -5.14
N LEU A 17 0.34 3.90 -5.91
CA LEU A 17 -0.20 3.72 -7.25
C LEU A 17 -1.74 3.61 -7.24
N SER A 18 -2.30 2.88 -6.26
CA SER A 18 -3.75 2.72 -6.13
C SER A 18 -4.44 4.03 -5.75
N LEU A 19 -3.83 4.80 -4.83
CA LEU A 19 -4.26 6.15 -4.48
C LEU A 19 -4.22 7.09 -5.70
N TYR A 20 -3.13 7.07 -6.48
CA TYR A 20 -3.00 7.84 -7.72
C TYR A 20 -4.09 7.50 -8.74
N ARG A 21 -4.52 6.22 -8.80
CA ARG A 21 -5.65 5.76 -9.63
C ARG A 21 -7.03 6.10 -9.05
N GLY A 22 -7.10 6.81 -7.92
CA GLY A 22 -8.34 7.31 -7.33
C GLY A 22 -9.00 6.39 -6.31
N LYS A 23 -8.36 5.29 -5.87
CA LYS A 23 -8.91 4.44 -4.80
C LYS A 23 -8.77 5.14 -3.45
N ARG A 24 -9.89 5.61 -2.90
CA ARG A 24 -9.94 6.34 -1.61
C ARG A 24 -10.13 5.45 -0.38
N HIS A 25 -10.50 4.19 -0.56
CA HIS A 25 -10.82 3.27 0.53
C HIS A 25 -9.75 2.21 0.71
N GLY A 26 -9.34 1.97 1.97
CA GLY A 26 -8.28 1.03 2.32
C GLY A 26 -8.52 -0.39 1.79
N TYR A 27 -9.77 -0.86 1.83
CA TYR A 27 -10.13 -2.17 1.28
C TYR A 27 -9.91 -2.26 -0.25
N GLY A 28 -10.31 -1.23 -0.99
CA GLY A 28 -10.09 -1.18 -2.45
C GLY A 28 -8.61 -1.12 -2.83
N ILE A 29 -7.77 -0.52 -1.98
CA ILE A 29 -6.31 -0.54 -2.14
C ILE A 29 -5.77 -1.96 -1.87
N MET A 30 -6.26 -2.65 -0.84
CA MET A 30 -5.87 -4.03 -0.54
C MET A 30 -6.19 -4.99 -1.69
N GLU A 31 -7.36 -4.85 -2.32
CA GLU A 31 -7.74 -5.63 -3.51
C GLU A 31 -6.83 -5.34 -4.71
N ASP A 32 -6.43 -4.09 -4.91
CA ASP A 32 -5.53 -3.73 -6.02
C ASP A 32 -4.13 -4.31 -5.82
N VAL A 33 -3.63 -4.32 -4.59
CA VAL A 33 -2.36 -4.98 -4.22
C VAL A 33 -2.46 -6.49 -4.39
N GLU A 34 -3.56 -7.11 -3.96
CA GLU A 34 -3.83 -8.54 -4.13
C GLU A 34 -3.83 -8.93 -5.61
N ARG A 35 -4.50 -8.14 -6.45
CA ARG A 35 -4.55 -8.35 -7.91
C ARG A 35 -3.17 -8.33 -8.57
N ILE A 36 -2.26 -7.49 -8.10
CA ILE A 36 -0.93 -7.32 -8.69
C ILE A 36 0.07 -8.36 -8.15
N THR A 37 -0.03 -8.72 -6.88
CA THR A 37 0.97 -9.54 -6.18
C THR A 37 0.54 -10.98 -5.93
N GLY A 38 -0.74 -11.30 -6.15
CA GLY A 38 -1.36 -12.56 -5.75
C GLY A 38 -1.51 -12.76 -4.25
N LYS A 39 -1.17 -11.75 -3.43
CA LYS A 39 -1.25 -11.80 -1.96
C LYS A 39 -1.96 -10.56 -1.42
N LYS A 40 -3.02 -10.79 -0.64
CA LYS A 40 -3.70 -9.70 0.05
C LYS A 40 -2.81 -9.16 1.19
N PRO A 41 -2.48 -7.86 1.19
CA PRO A 41 -1.77 -7.27 2.32
C PRO A 41 -2.69 -7.24 3.53
N SER A 42 -2.13 -7.28 4.74
CA SER A 42 -2.91 -7.15 5.96
C SER A 42 -3.35 -5.71 6.20
N ALA A 43 -4.45 -5.53 6.95
CA ALA A 43 -4.88 -4.21 7.40
C ALA A 43 -3.76 -3.47 8.18
N GLY A 44 -2.98 -4.21 8.98
CA GLY A 44 -1.84 -3.68 9.73
C GLY A 44 -0.67 -3.20 8.87
N GLU A 45 -0.60 -3.59 7.60
CA GLU A 45 0.40 -3.08 6.65
C GLU A 45 -0.10 -1.86 5.88
N VAL A 46 -1.41 -1.80 5.60
CA VAL A 46 -2.02 -0.75 4.78
C VAL A 46 -2.41 0.48 5.60
N TYR A 47 -3.21 0.30 6.66
CA TYR A 47 -3.80 1.43 7.38
C TYR A 47 -2.78 2.32 8.09
N PRO A 48 -1.72 1.80 8.75
CA PRO A 48 -0.71 2.67 9.35
C PRO A 48 0.00 3.56 8.32
N PHE A 49 0.20 3.06 7.09
CA PHE A 49 0.80 3.85 6.03
C PHE A 49 -0.17 4.92 5.50
N LEU A 50 -1.44 4.57 5.30
CA LEU A 50 -2.47 5.56 4.92
C LEU A 50 -2.67 6.65 5.98
N GLN A 51 -2.69 6.27 7.26
CA GLN A 51 -2.78 7.22 8.37
C GLN A 51 -1.59 8.18 8.39
N ARG A 52 -0.39 7.68 8.10
CA ARG A 52 0.80 8.52 7.98
C ARG A 52 0.67 9.51 6.81
N LEU A 53 0.26 9.05 5.63
CA LEU A 53 0.07 9.94 4.46
C LEU A 53 -0.96 11.04 4.76
N LYS A 54 -2.06 10.70 5.45
CA LYS A 54 -3.09 11.65 5.86
C LYS A 54 -2.56 12.67 6.87
N LYS A 55 -1.79 12.21 7.86
CA LYS A 55 -1.15 13.09 8.86
C LYS A 55 -0.14 14.06 8.23
N GLU A 56 0.56 13.61 7.20
CA GLU A 56 1.55 14.39 6.46
C GLU A 56 0.93 15.26 5.35
N GLY A 57 -0.38 15.18 5.10
CA GLY A 57 -1.10 16.01 4.12
C GLY A 57 -0.99 15.55 2.66
N TYR A 58 -0.59 14.30 2.42
CA TYR A 58 -0.48 13.73 1.06
C TYR A 58 -1.81 13.17 0.52
N VAL A 59 -2.75 12.82 1.40
CA VAL A 59 -4.09 12.27 1.07
C VAL A 59 -5.17 12.74 2.04
#